data_AF-A0A7V9RS41-F1
#
_entry.id   AF-A0A7V9RS41-F1
#
_cell.length_a   1.000
_cell.length_b   1.000
_cell.length_c   1.000
_cell.angle_alpha   90.00
_cell.angle_beta   90.00
_cell.angle_gamma   90.00
#
_symmetry.space_group_name_H-M   'P 1'
#
loop_
_entity.id
_entity.type
_entity.pdbx_description
1 polymer ?
#
loop_
_entity_poly.entity_id
_entity_poly.type
_entity_poly.pdbx_seq_one_letter_code
_entity_poly.pdbx_strand_id
1 'polypeptide(L)'
;MTLAGVHHVQLACPAGSEPSLRAFYVGVLGMTEVAKPPVLAARGGAWFRSGAVELHLGVEEDFRPARKAHPGLLTADLSGLVARLQAAGVDARWDPDFPGYRRCYVDDPVGNRIELLQPLP
;
A
#
# COMPACT_ATOMS: atom_id res chain seq x y z
N MET A 1 -26.56 6.14 15.24
CA MET A 1 -25.30 6.65 14.67
C MET A 1 -24.66 5.54 13.87
N THR A 2 -24.06 5.86 12.72
CA THR A 2 -23.43 4.89 11.79
C THR A 2 -21.98 5.28 11.53
N LEU A 3 -21.18 4.31 11.07
CA LEU A 3 -19.80 4.55 10.63
C LEU A 3 -19.80 5.45 9.37
N ALA A 4 -18.81 6.35 9.27
CA ALA A 4 -18.70 7.31 8.16
C ALA A 4 -17.78 6.85 7.02
N GLY A 5 -16.87 5.91 7.29
CA GLY A 5 -15.92 5.40 6.30
C GLY A 5 -14.65 4.84 6.92
N VAL A 6 -13.73 4.40 6.07
CA VAL A 6 -12.38 4.00 6.47
C VAL A 6 -11.51 5.25 6.54
N HIS A 7 -10.96 5.56 7.71
CA HIS A 7 -10.03 6.67 7.86
C HIS A 7 -8.65 6.33 7.29
N HIS A 8 -8.13 5.15 7.62
CA HIS A 8 -6.83 4.65 7.18
C HIS A 8 -6.83 3.12 7.25
N VAL A 9 -5.86 2.50 6.58
CA VAL A 9 -5.53 1.08 6.76
C VAL A 9 -4.16 0.99 7.42
N GLN A 10 -4.06 0.22 8.50
CA GLN A 10 -2.78 -0.10 9.13
C GLN A 10 -2.23 -1.42 8.59
N LEU A 11 -0.98 -1.39 8.14
CA LEU A 11 -0.20 -2.54 7.74
C LEU A 11 1.00 -2.66 8.68
N ALA A 12 1.33 -3.89 9.07
CA ALA A 12 2.51 -4.14 9.90
C ALA A 12 3.78 -4.14 9.04
N CYS A 13 4.92 -3.79 9.65
CA CYS A 13 6.24 -3.94 9.04
C CYS A 13 7.29 -4.24 10.13
N PRO A 14 8.44 -4.83 9.78
CA PRO A 14 9.53 -5.01 10.73
C PRO A 14 10.26 -3.67 10.97
N ALA A 15 10.89 -3.54 12.14
CA ALA A 15 11.70 -2.36 12.46
C ALA A 15 12.82 -2.13 11.43
N GLY A 16 13.09 -0.88 11.07
CA GLY A 16 14.15 -0.52 10.12
C GLY A 16 13.79 -0.66 8.64
N SER A 17 12.54 -1.05 8.33
CA SER A 17 12.04 -1.17 6.94
C SER A 17 11.62 0.16 6.31
N GLU A 18 11.62 1.26 7.06
CA GLU A 18 11.10 2.55 6.58
C GLU A 18 11.80 3.07 5.31
N PRO A 19 13.13 2.94 5.12
CA PRO A 19 13.77 3.36 3.87
C PRO A 19 13.26 2.61 2.63
N SER A 20 13.08 1.28 2.71
CA SER A 20 12.56 0.49 1.58
C SER A 20 11.07 0.76 1.36
N LEU A 21 10.29 0.91 2.43
CA LEU A 21 8.88 1.30 2.34
C LEU A 21 8.73 2.69 1.70
N ARG A 22 9.55 3.68 2.04
CA ARG A 22 9.57 4.98 1.37
C ARG A 22 9.90 4.85 -0.11
N ALA A 23 10.94 4.08 -0.46
CA ALA A 23 11.30 3.84 -1.85
C ALA A 23 10.13 3.26 -2.66
N PHE A 24 9.35 2.35 -2.06
CA PHE A 24 8.17 1.76 -2.69
C PHE A 24 6.95 2.69 -2.70
N TYR A 25 6.43 3.09 -1.53
CA TYR A 25 5.18 3.84 -1.44
C TYR A 25 5.32 5.26 -2.03
N VAL A 26 6.45 5.93 -1.84
CA VAL A 26 6.71 7.25 -2.44
C VAL A 26 7.26 7.11 -3.85
N GLY A 27 8.37 6.38 -4.02
CA GLY A 27 9.06 6.31 -5.31
C GLY A 27 8.29 5.57 -6.40
N VAL A 28 7.67 4.43 -6.05
CA VAL A 28 6.99 3.57 -7.03
C VAL A 28 5.49 3.84 -7.11
N LEU A 29 4.79 3.88 -5.98
CA LEU A 29 3.34 4.15 -5.96
C LEU A 29 3.00 5.64 -6.09
N GLY A 30 3.97 6.54 -5.88
CA GLY A 30 3.76 7.98 -6.01
C GLY A 30 2.95 8.59 -4.87
N MET A 31 2.85 7.93 -3.72
CA MET A 31 2.22 8.49 -2.53
C MET A 31 3.11 9.56 -1.89
N THR A 32 2.53 10.40 -1.06
CA THR A 32 3.27 11.38 -0.24
C THR A 32 3.45 10.85 1.17
N GLU A 33 4.67 10.88 1.70
CA GLU A 33 4.90 10.59 3.13
C GLU A 33 4.30 11.69 4.01
N VAL A 34 3.61 11.29 5.07
CA VAL A 34 2.98 12.19 6.03
C VAL A 34 3.74 12.11 7.35
N ALA A 35 4.04 13.27 7.92
CA ALA A 35 4.68 13.34 9.22
C ALA A 35 3.80 12.70 10.31
N LYS A 36 4.38 11.76 11.05
CA LYS A 36 3.73 11.19 12.23
C LYS A 36 3.69 12.23 13.36
N PRO A 37 2.64 12.23 14.20
CA PRO A 37 2.66 12.96 15.46
C PRO A 37 3.90 12.59 16.29
N PRO A 38 4.55 13.54 17.00
CA PRO A 38 5.80 13.28 17.70
C PRO A 38 5.77 12.05 18.64
N VAL A 39 4.66 11.86 19.37
CA VAL A 39 4.45 10.72 20.27
C VAL A 39 4.44 9.36 19.55
N LEU A 40 4.05 9.34 18.27
CA LEU A 40 4.01 8.12 17.45
C LEU A 40 5.30 7.95 16.64
N ALA A 41 6.03 9.02 16.34
CA ALA A 41 7.30 8.97 15.59
C ALA A 41 8.34 8.09 16.29
N ALA A 42 8.39 8.13 17.64
CA ALA A 42 9.30 7.31 18.44
C ALA A 42 9.08 5.79 18.30
N ARG A 43 7.96 5.35 17.73
CA ARG A 43 7.60 3.93 17.55
C ARG A 43 8.07 3.34 16.21
N GLY A 44 8.78 4.10 15.39
CA GLY A 44 9.16 3.68 14.03
C GLY A 44 7.99 3.58 13.06
N GLY A 45 8.24 3.18 11.82
CA GLY A 45 7.24 3.10 10.75
C GLY A 45 7.03 4.42 10.00
N ALA A 46 6.15 4.40 8.99
CA ALA A 46 5.93 5.54 8.10
C ALA A 46 4.45 5.62 7.66
N TRP A 47 3.95 6.83 7.42
CA TRP A 47 2.58 7.07 6.97
C TRP A 47 2.60 7.64 5.55
N PHE A 48 1.67 7.17 4.71
CA PHE A 48 1.59 7.58 3.30
C PHE A 48 0.17 7.98 2.94
N ARG A 49 0.05 9.01 2.09
CA ARG A 49 -1.24 9.50 1.59
C ARG A 49 -1.24 9.67 0.07
N SER A 50 -2.37 9.37 -0.55
CA SER A 50 -2.68 9.73 -1.95
C SER A 50 -4.17 10.01 -2.07
N GLY A 51 -4.56 11.26 -2.31
CA GLY A 51 -5.97 11.66 -2.26
C GLY A 51 -6.63 11.29 -0.93
N ALA A 52 -7.70 10.49 -0.98
CA ALA A 52 -8.40 9.98 0.21
C ALA A 52 -7.80 8.68 0.79
N VAL A 53 -6.80 8.09 0.13
CA VAL A 53 -6.12 6.87 0.61
C VAL A 53 -5.09 7.25 1.65
N GLU A 54 -5.16 6.63 2.83
CA GLU A 54 -4.15 6.76 3.89
C GLU A 54 -3.73 5.39 4.40
N LEU A 55 -2.42 5.13 4.33
CA LEU A 55 -1.80 3.89 4.79
C LEU A 55 -0.81 4.17 5.91
N HIS A 56 -0.95 3.46 7.02
CA HIS A 56 -0.06 3.55 8.16
C HIS A 56 0.76 2.27 8.26
N LEU A 57 2.08 2.37 8.07
CA LEU A 57 3.00 1.24 8.23
C LEU A 57 3.56 1.29 9.65
N GLY A 58 3.07 0.40 10.50
CA GLY A 58 3.43 0.32 11.91
C GLY A 58 4.43 -0.79 12.17
N VAL A 59 5.47 -0.50 12.96
CA VAL A 59 6.44 -1.51 13.38
C VAL A 59 5.77 -2.55 14.28
N GLU A 60 5.99 -3.82 13.99
CA GLU A 60 5.52 -4.97 14.76
C GLU A 60 6.70 -5.90 15.08
N GLU A 61 6.78 -6.34 16.34
CA GLU A 61 7.71 -7.39 16.78
C GLU A 61 7.23 -8.75 16.26
N ASP A 62 8.16 -9.64 15.88
CA ASP A 62 7.84 -10.93 15.24
C ASP A 62 6.98 -10.80 13.96
N PHE A 63 7.15 -9.69 13.24
CA PHE A 63 6.42 -9.36 12.01
C PHE A 63 6.27 -10.56 11.05
N ARG A 64 5.04 -10.74 10.56
CA ARG A 64 4.72 -11.67 9.47
C ARG A 64 3.91 -10.95 8.38
N PRO A 65 4.30 -11.06 7.11
CA PRO A 65 3.60 -10.36 6.04
C PRO A 65 2.14 -10.81 5.90
N ALA A 66 1.24 -9.84 5.74
CA ALA A 66 -0.16 -10.08 5.43
C ALA A 66 -0.31 -10.51 3.96
N ARG A 67 -0.23 -11.83 3.70
CA ARG A 67 -0.29 -12.39 2.34
C ARG A 67 -1.70 -12.57 1.79
N LYS A 68 -2.74 -12.36 2.62
CA LYS A 68 -4.15 -12.51 2.24
C LYS A 68 -4.99 -11.28 2.53
N ALA A 69 -4.98 -10.76 3.77
CA ALA A 69 -5.61 -9.48 4.07
C ALA A 69 -4.79 -8.34 3.44
N HIS A 70 -5.45 -7.39 2.79
CA HIS A 70 -4.79 -6.31 2.07
C HIS A 70 -5.74 -5.12 1.86
N PRO A 71 -5.20 -3.90 1.67
CA PRO A 71 -5.96 -2.80 1.10
C PRO A 71 -6.16 -3.00 -0.41
N GLY A 72 -7.37 -2.72 -0.88
CA GLY A 72 -7.69 -2.53 -2.30
C GLY A 72 -7.60 -1.05 -2.65
N LEU A 73 -6.63 -0.71 -3.51
CA LEU A 73 -6.34 0.67 -3.89
C LEU A 73 -6.83 0.95 -5.31
N LEU A 74 -7.76 1.89 -5.42
CA LEU A 74 -8.24 2.34 -6.71
C LEU A 74 -7.23 3.27 -7.39
N THR A 75 -7.06 3.08 -8.69
CA THR A 75 -6.28 3.96 -9.56
C THR A 75 -7.05 4.26 -10.84
N ALA A 76 -6.85 5.46 -11.38
CA ALA A 76 -7.37 5.85 -12.68
C ALA A 76 -6.51 5.31 -13.85
N ASP A 77 -5.26 4.92 -13.57
CA ASP A 77 -4.32 4.38 -14.56
C ASP A 77 -3.55 3.18 -13.98
N LEU A 78 -4.18 2.01 -14.05
CA LEU A 78 -3.58 0.75 -13.62
C LEU A 78 -2.43 0.32 -14.54
N SER A 79 -2.52 0.61 -15.84
CA SER A 79 -1.47 0.26 -16.79
C SER A 79 -0.18 1.01 -16.51
N GLY A 80 -0.25 2.35 -16.34
CA GLY A 80 0.91 3.18 -16.03
C GLY A 80 1.49 2.86 -14.64
N LEU A 81 0.63 2.58 -13.66
CA LEU A 81 1.10 2.16 -12.33
C LEU A 81 1.84 0.81 -12.39
N VAL A 82 1.32 -0.18 -13.10
CA VAL A 82 2.00 -1.48 -13.28
C VAL A 82 3.31 -1.32 -14.04
N ALA A 83 3.38 -0.45 -15.06
CA ALA A 83 4.64 -0.18 -15.75
C ALA A 83 5.72 0.40 -14.81
N ARG A 84 5.35 1.30 -13.89
CA ARG A 84 6.26 1.82 -12.85
C ARG A 84 6.73 0.73 -11.90
N LEU A 85 5.83 -0.17 -11.49
CA LEU A 85 6.16 -1.31 -10.62
C LEU A 85 7.15 -2.26 -11.30
N GLN A 86 6.91 -2.60 -12.57
CA GLN A 86 7.80 -3.46 -13.35
C GLN A 86 9.19 -2.83 -13.55
N ALA A 87 9.26 -1.52 -13.81
CA ALA A 87 10.52 -0.79 -13.91
C ALA A 87 11.31 -0.79 -12.58
N ALA A 88 10.62 -0.90 -11.44
CA ALA A 88 11.22 -1.05 -10.13
C ALA A 88 11.50 -2.51 -9.72
N GLY A 89 11.27 -3.48 -10.63
CA GLY A 89 11.48 -4.91 -10.37
C GLY A 89 10.39 -5.56 -9.51
N VAL A 90 9.19 -4.97 -9.45
CA VAL A 90 8.05 -5.52 -8.70
C VAL A 90 7.06 -6.19 -9.66
N ASP A 91 6.84 -7.49 -9.46
CA ASP A 91 5.92 -8.29 -10.27
C ASP A 91 4.45 -8.07 -9.87
N ALA A 92 3.61 -7.87 -10.88
CA ALA A 92 2.16 -7.80 -10.72
C ALA A 92 1.51 -9.16 -11.03
N ARG A 93 0.74 -9.69 -10.08
CA ARG A 93 -0.06 -10.91 -10.25
C ARG A 93 -1.48 -10.53 -10.65
N TRP A 94 -1.81 -10.70 -11.92
CA TRP A 94 -3.13 -10.38 -12.46
C TRP A 94 -4.21 -11.36 -11.98
N ASP A 95 -5.41 -10.83 -11.75
CA ASP A 95 -6.58 -11.61 -11.40
C ASP A 95 -7.76 -11.15 -12.28
N PRO A 96 -8.18 -11.96 -13.27
CA PRO A 96 -9.25 -11.62 -14.19
C PRO A 96 -10.65 -11.92 -13.65
N ASP A 97 -10.76 -12.55 -12.48
CA ASP A 97 -12.01 -13.15 -11.99
C ASP A 97 -12.82 -12.20 -11.09
N PHE A 98 -12.56 -10.89 -11.16
CA PHE A 98 -13.28 -9.87 -10.37
C PHE A 98 -14.19 -9.01 -11.25
N PRO A 99 -15.51 -9.23 -11.22
CA PRO A 99 -16.44 -8.48 -12.05
C PRO A 99 -16.36 -6.97 -11.84
N GLY A 100 -16.42 -6.21 -12.93
CA GLY A 100 -16.49 -4.75 -12.92
C GLY A 100 -15.14 -4.03 -12.78
N TYR A 101 -14.03 -4.73 -12.59
CA TYR A 101 -12.71 -4.11 -12.49
C TYR A 101 -11.64 -4.91 -13.22
N ARG A 102 -10.59 -4.21 -13.65
CA ARG A 102 -9.29 -4.79 -13.90
C ARG A 102 -8.47 -4.68 -12.62
N ARG A 103 -7.84 -5.77 -12.18
CA ARG A 103 -7.03 -5.76 -10.95
C ARG A 103 -5.78 -6.62 -11.00
N CYS A 104 -4.82 -6.30 -10.14
CA CYS A 104 -3.67 -7.13 -9.84
C CYS A 104 -3.25 -7.01 -8.38
N TYR A 105 -2.42 -7.96 -7.94
CA TYR A 105 -1.78 -7.95 -6.63
C TYR A 105 -0.27 -7.77 -6.77
N VAL A 106 0.30 -6.91 -5.94
CA VAL A 106 1.75 -6.79 -5.73
C VAL A 106 2.08 -7.08 -4.27
N ASP A 107 3.34 -7.37 -3.99
CA ASP A 107 3.85 -7.36 -2.62
C ASP A 107 4.65 -6.07 -2.41
N ASP A 108 4.47 -5.44 -1.25
CA ASP A 108 5.35 -4.36 -0.81
C ASP A 108 6.74 -4.94 -0.40
N PRO A 109 7.74 -4.09 -0.10
CA PRO A 109 9.10 -4.53 0.20
C PRO A 109 9.24 -5.48 1.39
N VAL A 110 8.21 -5.58 2.25
CA VAL A 110 8.21 -6.46 3.42
C VAL A 110 7.26 -7.65 3.23
N GLY A 111 6.68 -7.80 2.04
CA GLY A 111 5.86 -8.94 1.64
C GLY A 111 4.36 -8.79 1.90
N ASN A 112 3.89 -7.62 2.34
CA ASN A 112 2.45 -7.39 2.49
C ASN A 112 1.81 -7.31 1.11
N ARG A 113 0.67 -7.98 0.93
CA ARG A 113 -0.09 -7.88 -0.30
C ARG A 113 -0.76 -6.51 -0.41
N ILE A 114 -0.68 -5.91 -1.60
CA ILE A 114 -1.44 -4.72 -2.00
C ILE A 114 -2.24 -5.08 -3.26
N GLU A 115 -3.53 -4.76 -3.27
CA GLU A 115 -4.37 -4.90 -4.46
C GLU A 115 -4.51 -3.55 -5.15
N LEU A 116 -4.33 -3.54 -6.47
CA LEU A 116 -4.46 -2.37 -7.32
C LEU A 116 -5.59 -2.63 -8.30
N LEU A 117 -6.59 -1.74 -8.36
CA LEU A 117 -7.76 -1.93 -9.21
C LEU A 117 -8.18 -0.66 -9.95
N GLN A 118 -8.72 -0.86 -11.13
CA GLN A 118 -9.35 0.19 -11.94
C GLN A 118 -10.71 -0.33 -12.44
N PRO A 119 -11.79 0.45 -12.30
CA PRO A 119 -13.09 0.08 -12.87
C PRO A 119 -13.01 -0.17 -14.37
N LEU A 120 -13.73 -1.16 -14.85
CA LEU A 120 -13.94 -1.32 -16.29
C LEU A 120 -14.84 -0.19 -16.82
N PRO A 121 -14.69 0.20 -18.09
CA PRO A 121 -15.56 1.17 -18.75
C PRO A 121 -17.05 0.80 -18.70
#